data_AF-A0A924IFU8-F1
#
_entry.id   AF-A0A924IFU8-F1
#
_cell.length_a   1.000
_cell.length_b   1.000
_cell.length_c   1.000
_cell.angle_alpha   90.00
_cell.angle_beta   90.00
_cell.angle_gamma   90.00
#
_symmetry.space_group_name_H-M   'P 1'
#
loop_
_entity.id
_entity.type
_entity.pdbx_description
1 polymer ?
#
loop_
_entity_poly.entity_id
_entity_poly.type
_entity_poly.pdbx_seq_one_letter_code
_entity_poly.pdbx_strand_id
1 'polypeptide(L)'
;MKHKITNKNQADAIELTPDTPVRSGYNWFPGHMARAIREIKEKVKLVDIVLEIRDARAPLASGNRMMEENLRQKSRLILLNKVNLADPKVIHLWEEWFKKQGEPFIFLDCFDKGSMKKAMAMARAIVDQKRKDSNPETYEHKAKLKLMIIGLPNTGKSTIINQLANRNATKVADRPGQTQVQQWIVIDKDLDLLDTPGVMPPLLAKEEHGLWLSALNAIPDEAFGEERPAKFLIEYLKERNSKELKERYKLESLDLSVEEILEKIAVLRGCVRQKGLPDFERVYKLVLLDFRKGELGKICFGVPPKDND
;
A
#
# COMPACT_ATOMS: atom_id res chain seq x y z
N MET A 1 -31.66 -33.86 -49.94
CA MET A 1 -30.91 -33.22 -48.83
C MET A 1 -31.34 -31.75 -48.77
N LYS A 2 -32.18 -31.39 -47.78
CA LYS A 2 -32.81 -30.08 -47.71
C LYS A 2 -31.88 -29.06 -47.05
N HIS A 3 -31.47 -28.06 -47.79
CA HIS A 3 -31.09 -26.76 -47.25
C HIS A 3 -32.35 -25.97 -46.89
N LYS A 4 -32.39 -25.42 -45.67
CA LYS A 4 -33.17 -24.21 -45.38
C LYS A 4 -32.40 -23.33 -44.40
N ILE A 5 -32.23 -22.10 -44.87
CA ILE A 5 -31.71 -20.88 -44.27
C ILE A 5 -32.56 -20.47 -43.06
N THR A 6 -31.96 -19.90 -42.01
CA THR A 6 -32.27 -18.54 -41.51
C THR A 6 -31.38 -18.09 -40.34
N ASN A 7 -30.93 -16.84 -40.44
CA ASN A 7 -30.27 -15.97 -39.47
C ASN A 7 -30.82 -16.01 -38.03
N LYS A 8 -29.93 -15.74 -37.05
CA LYS A 8 -30.08 -14.62 -36.10
C LYS A 8 -28.83 -14.37 -35.25
N ASN A 9 -28.49 -13.08 -35.12
CA ASN A 9 -27.65 -12.51 -34.09
C ASN A 9 -28.17 -12.83 -32.68
N GLN A 10 -27.26 -13.15 -31.77
CA GLN A 10 -27.25 -12.85 -30.33
C GLN A 10 -25.86 -13.31 -29.85
N ALA A 11 -24.94 -12.43 -29.42
CA ALA A 11 -24.96 -11.75 -28.12
C ALA A 11 -25.25 -12.73 -26.97
N ASP A 12 -24.51 -13.84 -26.92
CA ASP A 12 -24.50 -14.70 -25.75
C ASP A 12 -23.67 -14.03 -24.66
N ALA A 13 -24.40 -13.39 -23.75
CA ALA A 13 -23.96 -13.04 -22.42
C ALA A 13 -23.32 -14.27 -21.77
N ILE A 14 -22.05 -14.16 -21.39
CA ILE A 14 -21.41 -15.16 -20.54
C ILE A 14 -22.01 -14.96 -19.15
N GLU A 15 -23.01 -15.79 -18.82
CA GLU A 15 -23.47 -15.97 -17.45
C GLU A 15 -22.28 -16.40 -16.57
N LEU A 16 -21.94 -15.55 -15.60
CA LEU A 16 -20.95 -15.86 -14.58
C LEU A 16 -21.52 -16.97 -13.68
N THR A 17 -21.11 -18.21 -13.91
CA THR A 17 -21.28 -19.28 -12.92
C THR A 17 -20.43 -18.95 -11.69
N PRO A 18 -20.96 -19.07 -10.46
CA PRO A 18 -20.13 -19.04 -9.26
C PRO A 18 -19.20 -20.26 -9.30
N ASP A 19 -17.94 -20.06 -8.95
CA ASP A 19 -16.90 -21.10 -8.82
C ASP A 19 -16.25 -21.62 -10.12
N THR A 20 -15.78 -20.72 -10.98
CA THR A 20 -14.58 -21.06 -11.78
C THR A 20 -13.33 -20.77 -10.95
N PRO A 21 -12.59 -21.79 -10.45
CA PRO A 21 -11.36 -21.54 -9.73
C PRO A 21 -10.32 -20.99 -10.72
N VAL A 22 -9.73 -19.84 -10.37
CA VAL A 22 -8.60 -19.24 -11.08
C VAL A 22 -7.44 -20.26 -11.03
N ARG A 23 -7.30 -21.08 -12.06
CA ARG A 23 -6.20 -22.04 -12.22
C ARG A 23 -4.93 -21.29 -12.62
N SER A 24 -4.31 -20.69 -11.59
CA SER A 24 -2.89 -20.32 -11.40
C SER A 24 -2.74 -19.14 -10.42
N GLY A 25 -3.72 -18.92 -9.54
CA GLY A 25 -3.58 -17.95 -8.45
C GLY A 25 -2.69 -18.52 -7.35
N TYR A 26 -1.49 -17.97 -7.18
CA TYR A 26 -0.66 -18.22 -6.01
C TYR A 26 -1.51 -17.99 -4.75
N ASN A 27 -1.68 -19.03 -3.91
CA ASN A 27 -2.36 -18.91 -2.63
C ASN A 27 -1.46 -18.15 -1.65
N TRP A 28 -1.37 -16.85 -1.86
CA TRP A 28 -0.64 -15.92 -1.00
C TRP A 28 -1.45 -15.55 0.25
N PHE A 29 -2.63 -16.15 0.47
CA PHE A 29 -3.47 -15.90 1.63
C PHE A 29 -3.23 -16.95 2.71
N PRO A 30 -2.19 -16.82 3.56
CA PRO A 30 -2.01 -17.76 4.67
C PRO A 30 -3.20 -17.61 5.62
N GLY A 31 -3.61 -18.71 6.27
CA GLY A 31 -4.73 -18.71 7.24
C GLY A 31 -4.61 -17.65 8.35
N HIS A 32 -3.39 -17.16 8.60
CA HIS A 32 -3.11 -16.02 9.48
C HIS A 32 -3.79 -14.71 9.03
N MET A 33 -4.02 -14.48 7.74
CA MET A 33 -4.68 -13.26 7.24
C MET A 33 -6.20 -13.28 7.48
N ALA A 34 -6.86 -14.41 7.26
CA ALA A 34 -8.27 -14.58 7.60
C ALA A 34 -8.51 -14.38 9.10
N ARG A 35 -7.59 -14.91 9.94
CA ARG A 35 -7.59 -14.66 11.38
C ARG A 35 -7.43 -13.18 11.70
N ALA A 36 -6.49 -12.48 11.08
CA ALA A 36 -6.28 -11.05 11.33
C ALA A 36 -7.50 -10.20 10.96
N ILE A 37 -8.17 -10.48 9.84
CA ILE A 37 -9.42 -9.80 9.45
C ILE A 37 -10.50 -10.01 10.51
N ARG A 38 -10.68 -11.25 10.96
CA ARG A 38 -11.66 -11.59 12.00
C ARG A 38 -11.36 -10.86 13.31
N GLU A 39 -10.09 -10.86 13.75
CA GLU A 39 -9.69 -10.16 14.97
C GLU A 39 -9.90 -8.64 14.86
N ILE A 40 -9.65 -8.04 13.69
CA ILE A 40 -9.96 -6.62 13.44
C ILE A 40 -11.47 -6.37 13.58
N LYS A 41 -12.33 -7.18 12.94
CA LYS A 41 -13.79 -7.05 13.04
C LYS A 41 -14.28 -7.17 14.49
N GLU A 42 -13.73 -8.12 15.26
CA GLU A 42 -14.11 -8.32 16.66
C GLU A 42 -13.68 -7.16 17.56
N LYS A 43 -12.50 -6.58 17.33
CA LYS A 43 -11.93 -5.55 18.21
C LYS A 43 -12.17 -4.12 17.76
N VAL A 44 -12.63 -3.88 16.52
CA VAL A 44 -12.91 -2.53 16.03
C VAL A 44 -13.93 -1.81 16.91
N LYS A 45 -14.88 -2.53 17.52
CA LYS A 45 -15.85 -1.95 18.48
C LYS A 45 -15.20 -1.34 19.72
N LEU A 46 -13.97 -1.73 20.07
CA LEU A 46 -13.26 -1.28 21.29
C LEU A 46 -12.53 0.06 21.12
N VAL A 47 -12.31 0.50 19.88
CA VAL A 47 -11.60 1.77 19.58
C VAL A 47 -12.57 2.89 19.26
N ASP A 48 -12.11 4.14 19.18
CA ASP A 48 -12.92 5.27 18.75
C ASP A 48 -12.81 5.52 17.24
N ILE A 49 -11.60 5.35 16.70
CA ILE A 49 -11.26 5.61 15.30
C ILE A 49 -10.27 4.58 14.77
N VAL A 50 -10.36 4.30 13.48
CA VAL A 50 -9.38 3.51 12.73
C VAL A 50 -8.51 4.45 11.89
N LEU A 51 -7.19 4.30 12.02
CA LEU A 51 -6.21 4.93 11.14
C LEU A 51 -5.80 3.92 10.08
N GLU A 52 -6.19 4.15 8.83
CA GLU A 52 -5.81 3.28 7.72
C GLU A 52 -4.55 3.81 7.05
N ILE A 53 -3.46 3.04 7.16
CA ILE A 53 -2.16 3.42 6.60
C ILE A 53 -2.02 2.86 5.19
N ARG A 54 -1.87 3.78 4.22
CA ARG A 54 -1.60 3.50 2.80
C ARG A 54 -0.22 4.04 2.42
N ASP A 55 0.35 3.53 1.34
CA ASP A 55 1.59 4.07 0.76
C ASP A 55 1.21 5.18 -0.24
N ALA A 56 1.69 6.39 -0.04
CA ALA A 56 1.38 7.56 -0.87
C ALA A 56 1.80 7.38 -2.33
N ARG A 57 2.72 6.44 -2.61
CA ARG A 57 3.16 6.10 -3.96
C ARG A 57 2.15 5.24 -4.70
N ALA A 58 1.23 4.55 -4.04
CA ALA A 58 0.13 3.84 -4.70
C ALA A 58 -1.16 3.90 -3.86
N PRO A 59 -1.82 5.08 -3.77
CA PRO A 59 -2.89 5.34 -2.81
C PRO A 59 -4.06 4.35 -2.81
N LEU A 60 -4.57 3.95 -3.98
CA LEU A 60 -5.69 3.02 -4.05
C LEU A 60 -5.25 1.56 -3.97
N ALA A 61 -4.17 1.19 -4.66
CA ALA A 61 -3.67 -0.18 -4.66
C ALA A 61 -3.20 -0.63 -3.27
N SER A 62 -2.70 0.31 -2.45
CA SER A 62 -2.27 0.04 -1.07
C SER A 62 -3.40 0.16 -0.03
N GLY A 63 -4.63 0.46 -0.47
CA GLY A 63 -5.82 0.42 0.39
C GLY A 63 -6.44 -0.98 0.47
N ASN A 64 -7.38 -1.17 1.39
CA ASN A 64 -8.10 -2.44 1.54
C ASN A 64 -9.62 -2.22 1.44
N ARG A 65 -10.19 -2.38 0.23
CA ARG A 65 -11.64 -2.21 -0.02
C ARG A 65 -12.52 -3.13 0.83
N MET A 66 -12.07 -4.35 1.10
CA MET A 66 -12.82 -5.27 1.96
C MET A 66 -12.94 -4.73 3.40
N MET A 67 -11.95 -3.96 3.87
CA MET A 67 -12.05 -3.29 5.16
C MET A 67 -13.06 -2.14 5.14
N GLU A 68 -13.24 -1.44 4.01
CA GLU A 68 -14.21 -0.34 3.89
C GLU A 68 -15.62 -0.77 4.29
N GLU A 69 -16.08 -1.93 3.82
CA GLU A 69 -17.39 -2.47 4.17
C GLU A 69 -17.53 -2.77 5.67
N ASN A 70 -16.49 -3.33 6.27
CA ASN A 70 -16.48 -3.70 7.69
C ASN A 70 -16.32 -2.50 8.63
N LEU A 71 -15.91 -1.34 8.10
CA LEU A 71 -15.64 -0.13 8.85
C LEU A 71 -16.68 0.98 8.62
N ARG A 72 -17.74 0.76 7.82
CA ARG A 72 -18.70 1.80 7.40
C ARG A 72 -19.25 2.66 8.54
N GLN A 73 -19.50 2.08 9.71
CA GLN A 73 -20.01 2.83 10.87
C GLN A 73 -18.93 3.34 11.82
N LYS A 74 -17.64 3.07 11.59
CA LYS A 74 -16.55 3.51 12.45
C LYS A 74 -15.98 4.85 11.96
N SER A 75 -15.56 5.70 12.89
CA SER A 75 -14.72 6.84 12.48
C SER A 75 -13.45 6.30 11.83
N ARG A 76 -13.05 6.89 10.70
CA ARG A 76 -11.87 6.48 9.94
C ARG A 76 -11.11 7.71 9.45
N LEU A 77 -9.79 7.61 9.44
CA LEU A 77 -8.89 8.56 8.82
C LEU A 77 -7.85 7.81 7.99
N ILE A 78 -7.71 8.15 6.70
CA ILE A 78 -6.69 7.56 5.82
C ILE A 78 -5.38 8.34 5.95
N LEU A 79 -4.30 7.64 6.28
CA LEU A 79 -2.94 8.18 6.37
C LEU A 79 -2.15 7.66 5.17
N LEU A 80 -1.88 8.53 4.20
CA LEU A 80 -1.05 8.23 3.04
C LEU A 80 0.41 8.56 3.38
N ASN A 81 1.11 7.55 3.92
CA ASN A 81 2.47 7.68 4.44
C ASN A 81 3.52 7.60 3.31
N LYS A 82 4.76 8.00 3.62
CA LYS A 82 5.90 8.04 2.70
C LYS A 82 5.75 9.07 1.58
N VAL A 83 5.08 10.19 1.86
CA VAL A 83 4.93 11.29 0.89
C VAL A 83 6.28 11.87 0.44
N ASN A 84 7.32 11.75 1.28
CA ASN A 84 8.69 12.14 0.95
C ASN A 84 9.30 11.34 -0.22
N LEU A 85 8.78 10.14 -0.51
CA LEU A 85 9.20 9.28 -1.63
C LEU A 85 8.27 9.37 -2.85
N ALA A 86 7.21 10.16 -2.78
CA ALA A 86 6.15 10.24 -3.79
C ALA A 86 6.30 11.49 -4.67
N ASP A 87 5.92 11.39 -5.95
CA ASP A 87 5.98 12.52 -6.89
C ASP A 87 4.98 13.62 -6.45
N PRO A 88 5.46 14.84 -6.09
CA PRO A 88 4.58 15.92 -5.61
C PRO A 88 3.47 16.31 -6.59
N LYS A 89 3.72 16.22 -7.91
CA LYS A 89 2.71 16.54 -8.92
C LYS A 89 1.58 15.52 -8.92
N VAL A 90 1.92 14.24 -8.77
CA VAL A 90 0.93 13.16 -8.70
C VAL A 90 0.19 13.19 -7.37
N ILE A 91 0.88 13.51 -6.27
CA ILE A 91 0.23 13.73 -4.95
C ILE A 91 -0.85 14.80 -5.04
N HIS A 92 -0.60 15.92 -5.73
CA HIS A 92 -1.60 16.96 -5.90
C HIS A 92 -2.88 16.46 -6.57
N LEU A 93 -2.76 15.64 -7.63
CA LEU A 93 -3.91 15.01 -8.30
C LEU A 93 -4.68 14.10 -7.33
N TRP A 94 -3.98 13.33 -6.50
CA TRP A 94 -4.63 12.49 -5.50
C TRP A 94 -5.31 13.31 -4.39
N GLU A 95 -4.74 14.43 -3.95
CA GLU A 95 -5.39 15.31 -2.99
C GLU A 95 -6.73 15.83 -3.49
N GLU A 96 -6.80 16.27 -4.75
CA GLU A 96 -8.05 16.69 -5.39
C GLU A 96 -9.06 15.54 -5.46
N TRP A 97 -8.60 14.36 -5.84
CA TRP A 97 -9.45 13.18 -5.95
C TRP A 97 -10.03 12.77 -4.58
N PHE A 98 -9.21 12.65 -3.54
CA PHE A 98 -9.69 12.28 -2.21
C PHE A 98 -10.63 13.33 -1.61
N LYS A 99 -10.41 14.63 -1.89
CA LYS A 99 -11.35 15.70 -1.52
C LYS A 99 -12.73 15.48 -2.16
N LYS A 100 -12.77 15.11 -3.44
CA LYS A 100 -14.03 14.80 -4.14
C LYS A 100 -14.73 13.56 -3.56
N GLN A 101 -13.97 12.55 -3.14
CA GLN A 101 -14.55 11.34 -2.52
C GLN A 101 -15.18 11.60 -1.14
N GLY A 102 -14.82 12.72 -0.47
CA GLY A 102 -15.39 13.08 0.83
C GLY A 102 -14.90 12.23 2.01
N GLU A 103 -13.91 11.35 1.80
CA GLU A 103 -13.30 10.58 2.88
C GLU A 103 -12.24 11.42 3.62
N PRO A 104 -12.17 11.39 4.97
CA PRO A 104 -11.08 12.05 5.68
C PRO A 104 -9.72 11.40 5.38
N PHE A 105 -8.76 12.21 4.93
CA PHE A 105 -7.43 11.76 4.57
C PHE A 105 -6.33 12.78 4.91
N ILE A 106 -5.09 12.30 5.00
CA ILE A 106 -3.89 13.13 5.10
C ILE A 106 -2.69 12.45 4.43
N PHE A 107 -2.00 13.18 3.56
CA PHE A 107 -0.65 12.82 3.12
C PHE A 107 0.37 13.22 4.17
N LEU A 108 1.27 12.30 4.53
CA LEU A 108 2.26 12.55 5.58
C LEU A 108 3.57 11.80 5.35
N ASP A 109 4.61 12.31 6.00
CA ASP A 109 5.85 11.59 6.25
C ASP A 109 5.90 11.31 7.75
N CYS A 110 5.86 10.04 8.15
CA CYS A 110 5.85 9.67 9.56
C CYS A 110 7.09 10.13 10.34
N PHE A 111 8.19 10.49 9.66
CA PHE A 111 9.37 11.08 10.29
C PHE A 111 9.23 12.59 10.55
N ASP A 112 8.28 13.27 9.89
CA ASP A 112 7.93 14.64 10.19
C ASP A 112 6.93 14.73 11.36
N LYS A 113 7.41 15.21 12.51
CA LYS A 113 6.61 15.42 13.71
C LYS A 113 5.42 16.36 13.49
N GLY A 114 5.55 17.34 12.59
CA GLY A 114 4.49 18.28 12.26
C GLY A 114 3.29 17.58 11.62
N SER A 115 3.55 16.78 10.59
CA SER A 115 2.53 15.97 9.92
C SER A 115 1.86 14.96 10.85
N MET A 116 2.62 14.30 11.74
CA MET A 116 2.08 13.36 12.72
C MET A 116 1.16 14.04 13.74
N LYS A 117 1.55 15.22 14.24
CA LYS A 117 0.70 16.03 15.13
C LYS A 117 -0.61 16.44 14.43
N LYS A 118 -0.53 16.85 13.15
CA LYS A 118 -1.70 17.21 12.34
C LYS A 118 -2.64 16.00 12.14
N ALA A 119 -2.09 14.83 11.84
CA ALA A 119 -2.88 13.60 11.71
C ALA A 119 -3.63 13.26 13.00
N MET A 120 -2.97 13.36 14.16
CA MET A 120 -3.60 13.10 15.45
C MET A 120 -4.68 14.12 15.83
N ALA A 121 -4.45 15.41 15.54
CA ALA A 121 -5.47 16.45 15.73
C ALA A 121 -6.71 16.20 14.85
N MET A 122 -6.50 15.81 13.59
CA MET A 122 -7.58 15.46 12.67
C MET A 122 -8.35 14.22 13.15
N ALA A 123 -7.66 13.18 13.63
CA ALA A 123 -8.29 11.99 14.19
C ALA A 123 -9.19 12.32 15.39
N ARG A 124 -8.72 13.19 16.30
CA ARG A 124 -9.50 13.67 17.45
C ARG A 124 -10.75 14.43 16.99
N ALA A 125 -10.59 15.38 16.07
CA ALA A 125 -11.68 16.18 15.53
C ALA A 125 -12.79 15.33 14.88
N ILE A 126 -12.42 14.31 14.10
CA ILE A 126 -13.38 13.38 13.47
C ILE A 126 -14.22 12.65 14.53
N VAL A 127 -13.58 12.15 15.59
CA VAL A 127 -14.29 11.45 16.67
C VAL A 127 -15.21 12.40 17.44
N ASP A 128 -14.73 13.61 17.73
CA ASP A 128 -15.51 14.58 18.48
C ASP A 128 -16.71 15.08 17.69
N GLN A 129 -16.54 15.37 16.40
CA GLN A 129 -17.65 15.76 15.53
C GLN A 129 -18.72 14.67 15.51
N LYS A 130 -18.33 13.41 15.25
CA LYS A 130 -19.28 12.29 15.22
C LYS A 130 -20.03 12.10 16.54
N ARG A 131 -19.36 12.30 17.68
CA ARG A 131 -20.00 12.20 19.01
C ARG A 131 -20.99 13.33 19.23
N LYS A 132 -20.64 14.57 18.85
CA LYS A 132 -21.55 15.73 18.90
C LYS A 132 -22.79 15.49 18.05
N ASP A 133 -22.61 14.99 16.83
CA ASP A 133 -23.71 14.73 15.90
C ASP A 133 -24.63 13.60 16.42
N SER A 134 -24.07 12.59 17.08
CA SER A 134 -24.86 11.44 17.57
C SER A 134 -25.58 11.72 18.89
N ASN A 135 -24.97 12.52 19.79
CA ASN A 135 -25.45 12.74 21.16
C ASN A 135 -25.16 14.20 21.60
N PRO A 136 -25.85 15.20 21.03
CA PRO A 136 -25.53 16.60 21.29
C PRO A 136 -25.76 17.01 22.76
N GLU A 137 -26.78 16.46 23.41
CA GLU A 137 -27.15 16.84 24.79
C GLU A 137 -26.29 16.19 25.88
N THR A 138 -25.63 15.07 25.56
CA THR A 138 -24.76 14.33 26.49
C THR A 138 -23.31 14.32 26.04
N TYR A 139 -22.94 15.21 25.10
CA TYR A 139 -21.59 15.30 24.60
C TYR A 139 -20.63 15.70 25.72
N GLU A 140 -19.74 14.78 26.06
CA GLU A 140 -18.59 15.05 26.92
C GLU A 140 -17.31 14.79 26.13
N HIS A 141 -16.38 15.74 26.18
CA HIS A 141 -15.06 15.55 25.61
C HIS A 141 -14.31 14.48 26.42
N LYS A 142 -14.29 13.23 25.91
CA LYS A 142 -13.48 12.19 26.54
C LYS A 142 -12.00 12.55 26.44
N ALA A 143 -11.32 12.56 27.58
CA ALA A 143 -9.89 12.82 27.65
C ALA A 143 -9.08 11.80 26.83
N LYS A 144 -9.46 10.51 26.89
CA LYS A 144 -8.72 9.43 26.24
C LYS A 144 -9.29 9.07 24.87
N LEU A 145 -8.42 9.03 23.86
CA LEU A 145 -8.70 8.56 22.51
C LEU A 145 -8.15 7.14 22.31
N LYS A 146 -8.99 6.21 21.84
CA LYS A 146 -8.58 4.86 21.49
C LYS A 146 -8.47 4.69 19.98
N LEU A 147 -7.32 4.27 19.49
CA LEU A 147 -7.04 4.08 18.07
C LEU A 147 -6.87 2.61 17.72
N MET A 148 -7.19 2.25 16.48
CA MET A 148 -6.67 1.05 15.82
C MET A 148 -5.90 1.48 14.58
N ILE A 149 -4.73 0.91 14.35
CA ILE A 149 -3.99 1.08 13.08
C ILE A 149 -4.20 -0.16 12.21
N ILE A 150 -4.56 0.04 10.94
CA ILE A 150 -4.67 -1.02 9.93
C ILE A 150 -3.92 -0.65 8.65
N GLY A 151 -3.66 -1.62 7.79
CA GLY A 151 -3.07 -1.40 6.45
C GLY A 151 -2.22 -2.59 5.98
N LEU A 152 -1.78 -2.55 4.73
CA LEU A 152 -0.90 -3.59 4.17
C LEU A 152 0.43 -3.69 4.94
N PRO A 153 1.15 -4.81 4.86
CA PRO A 153 2.54 -4.88 5.32
C PRO A 153 3.40 -3.72 4.77
N ASN A 154 4.40 -3.31 5.55
CA ASN A 154 5.41 -2.32 5.15
C ASN A 154 4.91 -0.93 4.68
N THR A 155 3.64 -0.57 4.91
CA THR A 155 3.12 0.80 4.72
C THR A 155 3.61 1.80 5.77
N GLY A 156 4.28 1.32 6.81
CA GLY A 156 4.86 2.16 7.89
C GLY A 156 4.08 2.15 9.21
N LYS A 157 3.17 1.18 9.43
CA LYS A 157 2.40 1.04 10.68
C LYS A 157 3.27 1.04 11.94
N SER A 158 4.25 0.13 12.03
CA SER A 158 5.15 0.03 13.19
C SER A 158 6.00 1.30 13.38
N THR A 159 6.45 1.91 12.28
CA THR A 159 7.15 3.20 12.33
C THR A 159 6.27 4.29 12.91
N ILE A 160 5.03 4.43 12.44
CA ILE A 160 4.05 5.37 12.97
C ILE A 160 3.79 5.12 14.46
N ILE A 161 3.62 3.86 14.89
CA ILE A 161 3.43 3.52 16.29
C ILE A 161 4.62 3.99 17.14
N ASN A 162 5.84 3.75 16.67
CA ASN A 162 7.04 4.17 17.39
C ASN A 162 7.21 5.69 17.44
N GLN A 163 6.87 6.38 16.36
CA GLN A 163 6.87 7.85 16.30
C GLN A 163 5.84 8.44 17.26
N LEU A 164 4.65 7.84 17.34
CA LEU A 164 3.62 8.25 18.30
C LEU A 164 4.03 7.96 19.74
N ALA A 165 4.60 6.78 20.02
CA ALA A 165 5.01 6.38 21.36
C ALA A 165 6.28 7.09 21.87
N ASN A 166 6.97 7.83 20.99
CA ASN A 166 8.29 8.45 21.24
C ASN A 166 9.32 7.47 21.86
N ARG A 167 9.19 6.18 21.52
CA ARG A 167 10.02 5.05 21.97
C ARG A 167 9.90 3.90 20.98
N ASN A 168 10.83 2.93 21.06
CA ASN A 168 10.75 1.68 20.29
C ASN A 168 9.71 0.72 20.88
N ALA A 169 8.42 1.10 20.80
CA ALA A 169 7.30 0.31 21.33
C ALA A 169 7.03 -0.97 20.52
N THR A 170 7.44 -0.98 19.25
CA THR A 170 7.31 -2.12 18.34
C THR A 170 8.63 -2.38 17.62
N LYS A 171 8.92 -3.65 17.29
CA LYS A 171 10.08 -3.98 16.44
C LYS A 171 9.79 -3.51 15.01
N VAL A 172 10.58 -2.55 14.51
CA VAL A 172 10.57 -2.18 13.09
C VAL A 172 11.38 -3.24 12.36
N ALA A 173 10.77 -3.96 11.43
CA ALA A 173 11.47 -4.91 10.57
C ALA A 173 10.90 -4.86 9.16
N ASP A 174 11.78 -4.96 8.16
CA ASP A 174 11.44 -4.77 6.74
C ASP A 174 10.74 -5.98 6.09
N ARG A 175 10.58 -7.09 6.82
CA ARG A 175 9.90 -8.30 6.34
C ARG A 175 8.43 -8.33 6.80
N PRO A 176 7.46 -8.53 5.89
CA PRO A 176 6.05 -8.70 6.23
C PRO A 176 5.80 -9.80 7.28
N GLY A 177 4.78 -9.62 8.12
CA GLY A 177 4.25 -10.69 9.00
C GLY A 177 4.84 -10.80 10.40
N GLN A 178 5.64 -9.83 10.87
CA GLN A 178 6.32 -9.93 12.18
C GLN A 178 5.50 -9.51 13.42
N THR A 179 4.35 -8.84 13.26
CA THR A 179 3.44 -8.57 14.40
C THR A 179 2.62 -9.83 14.71
N GLN A 180 2.89 -10.48 15.83
CA GLN A 180 2.31 -11.80 16.15
C GLN A 180 1.10 -11.74 17.11
N VAL A 181 0.94 -10.68 17.91
CA VAL A 181 -0.15 -10.56 18.89
C VAL A 181 -0.67 -9.11 18.94
N GLN A 182 -1.99 -8.93 18.86
CA GLN A 182 -2.62 -7.63 19.03
C GLN A 182 -2.57 -7.20 20.50
N GLN A 183 -1.91 -6.08 20.79
CA GLN A 183 -1.74 -5.56 22.15
C GLN A 183 -2.16 -4.09 22.23
N TRP A 184 -2.71 -3.71 23.38
CA TRP A 184 -2.91 -2.30 23.70
C TRP A 184 -1.56 -1.68 24.07
N ILE A 185 -1.20 -0.63 23.34
CA ILE A 185 -0.03 0.19 23.58
C ILE A 185 -0.54 1.53 24.11
N VAL A 186 -0.24 1.82 25.37
CA VAL A 186 -0.46 3.16 25.92
C VAL A 186 0.62 4.06 25.32
N ILE A 187 0.20 5.00 24.48
CA ILE A 187 1.07 5.93 23.76
C ILE A 187 1.33 7.16 24.63
N ASP A 188 0.27 7.72 25.20
CA ASP A 188 0.29 8.86 26.12
C ASP A 188 -0.87 8.71 27.12
N LYS A 189 -0.97 9.60 28.11
CA LYS A 189 -2.05 9.67 29.09
C LYS A 189 -3.43 9.64 28.42
N ASP A 190 -3.54 10.33 27.29
CA ASP A 190 -4.79 10.56 26.57
C ASP A 190 -4.89 9.73 25.27
N LEU A 191 -3.98 8.76 25.05
CA LEU A 191 -3.92 8.00 23.80
C LEU A 191 -3.57 6.53 23.99
N ASP A 192 -4.52 5.65 23.66
CA ASP A 192 -4.31 4.20 23.57
C ASP A 192 -4.36 3.74 22.12
N LEU A 193 -3.46 2.84 21.74
CA LEU A 193 -3.38 2.27 20.40
C LEU A 193 -3.49 0.76 20.46
N LEU A 194 -4.42 0.19 19.72
CA LEU A 194 -4.52 -1.25 19.50
C LEU A 194 -3.71 -1.61 18.25
N ASP A 195 -2.56 -2.27 18.44
CA ASP A 195 -1.71 -2.70 17.33
C ASP A 195 -2.35 -3.90 16.62
N THR A 196 -2.38 -3.86 15.29
CA THR A 196 -2.90 -4.94 14.46
C THR A 196 -1.87 -5.33 13.39
N PRO A 197 -1.71 -6.64 13.12
CA PRO A 197 -0.82 -7.08 12.06
C PRO A 197 -1.24 -6.50 10.70
N GLY A 198 -0.29 -6.35 9.78
CA GLY A 198 -0.60 -5.94 8.42
C GLY A 198 -1.52 -6.94 7.73
N VAL A 199 -2.65 -6.48 7.21
CA VAL A 199 -3.65 -7.33 6.56
C VAL A 199 -3.76 -6.93 5.10
N MET A 200 -3.48 -7.86 4.20
CA MET A 200 -3.69 -7.68 2.77
C MET A 200 -5.03 -8.26 2.33
N PRO A 201 -5.69 -7.71 1.29
CA PRO A 201 -6.86 -8.32 0.68
C PRO A 201 -6.58 -9.70 0.04
N PRO A 202 -7.58 -10.60 0.00
CA PRO A 202 -7.45 -11.96 -0.57
C PRO A 202 -7.16 -12.00 -2.06
N LEU A 203 -7.62 -10.98 -2.78
CA LEU A 203 -7.50 -10.90 -4.22
C LEU A 203 -7.07 -9.48 -4.60
N LEU A 204 -6.08 -9.40 -5.48
CA LEU A 204 -5.71 -8.17 -6.15
C LEU A 204 -6.58 -8.01 -7.39
N ALA A 205 -7.09 -6.81 -7.63
CA ALA A 205 -8.00 -6.55 -8.74
C ALA A 205 -7.31 -6.64 -10.13
N LYS A 206 -6.01 -6.34 -10.20
CA LYS A 206 -5.21 -6.32 -11.43
C LYS A 206 -3.82 -6.87 -11.14
N GLU A 207 -3.24 -7.59 -12.09
CA GLU A 207 -1.87 -8.10 -12.00
C GLU A 207 -0.85 -6.97 -11.83
N GLU A 208 -1.07 -5.85 -12.52
CA GLU A 208 -0.25 -4.64 -12.41
C GLU A 208 -0.17 -4.11 -10.97
N HIS A 209 -1.28 -4.13 -10.22
CA HIS A 209 -1.26 -3.74 -8.80
C HIS A 209 -0.39 -4.68 -7.96
N GLY A 210 -0.29 -5.96 -8.34
CA GLY A 210 0.64 -6.92 -7.72
C GLY A 210 2.10 -6.52 -7.92
N LEU A 211 2.47 -6.12 -9.14
CA LEU A 211 3.80 -5.60 -9.44
C LEU A 211 4.11 -4.33 -8.65
N TRP A 212 3.16 -3.39 -8.57
CA TRP A 212 3.31 -2.17 -7.78
C TRP A 212 3.54 -2.48 -6.30
N LEU A 213 2.66 -3.31 -5.71
CA LEU A 213 2.73 -3.65 -4.29
C LEU A 213 3.99 -4.46 -3.97
N SER A 214 4.47 -5.32 -4.88
CA SER A 214 5.75 -6.01 -4.72
C SER A 214 6.92 -5.03 -4.81
N ALA A 215 6.94 -4.10 -5.77
CA ALA A 215 7.97 -3.06 -5.86
C ALA A 215 8.03 -2.20 -4.57
N LEU A 216 6.87 -1.87 -3.99
CA LEU A 216 6.74 -1.13 -2.72
C LEU A 216 7.09 -1.95 -1.47
N ASN A 217 7.36 -3.26 -1.61
CA ASN A 217 7.53 -4.23 -0.52
C ASN A 217 6.27 -4.43 0.33
N ALA A 218 5.07 -4.14 -0.19
CA ALA A 218 3.82 -4.43 0.51
C ALA A 218 3.45 -5.93 0.45
N ILE A 219 3.94 -6.62 -0.57
CA ILE A 219 3.91 -8.09 -0.72
C ILE A 219 5.35 -8.61 -0.51
N PRO A 220 5.56 -9.70 0.27
CA PRO A 220 6.86 -10.35 0.40
C PRO A 220 7.44 -10.71 -0.96
N ASP A 221 8.73 -10.43 -1.12
CA ASP A 221 9.47 -10.72 -2.35
C ASP A 221 9.46 -12.23 -2.66
N GLU A 222 9.46 -13.08 -1.63
CA GLU A 222 9.43 -14.55 -1.78
C GLU A 222 8.12 -15.08 -2.41
N ALA A 223 7.05 -14.27 -2.38
CA ALA A 223 5.76 -14.66 -2.92
C ALA A 223 5.60 -14.39 -4.42
N PHE A 224 6.27 -13.35 -4.93
CA PHE A 224 6.09 -12.86 -6.29
C PHE A 224 7.38 -12.98 -7.13
N GLY A 225 8.52 -13.23 -6.49
CA GLY A 225 9.86 -13.18 -7.06
C GLY A 225 10.31 -11.74 -7.32
N GLU A 226 11.63 -11.47 -7.28
CA GLU A 226 12.15 -10.13 -7.47
C GLU A 226 12.32 -9.71 -8.93
N GLU A 227 12.40 -10.67 -9.86
CA GLU A 227 12.65 -10.40 -11.28
C GLU A 227 11.55 -9.54 -11.91
N ARG A 228 10.30 -10.00 -11.82
CA ARG A 228 9.15 -9.33 -12.44
C ARG A 228 8.96 -7.88 -11.95
N PRO A 229 8.93 -7.59 -10.63
CA PRO A 229 8.78 -6.22 -10.14
C PRO A 229 10.02 -5.36 -10.46
N ALA A 230 11.23 -5.92 -10.48
CA ALA A 230 12.43 -5.16 -10.86
C ALA A 230 12.42 -4.77 -12.35
N LYS A 231 12.10 -5.71 -13.23
CA LYS A 231 11.95 -5.46 -14.67
C LYS A 231 10.83 -4.45 -14.96
N PHE A 232 9.66 -4.65 -14.33
CA PHE A 232 8.55 -3.69 -14.39
C PHE A 232 8.99 -2.29 -13.98
N LEU A 233 9.69 -2.15 -12.85
CA LEU A 233 10.13 -0.86 -12.34
C LEU A 233 11.11 -0.17 -13.30
N ILE A 234 12.07 -0.91 -13.88
CA ILE A 234 12.99 -0.36 -14.88
C ILE A 234 12.21 0.14 -16.09
N GLU A 235 11.29 -0.66 -16.63
CA GLU A 235 10.47 -0.27 -17.77
C GLU A 235 9.60 0.95 -17.45
N TYR A 236 8.95 0.96 -16.29
CA TYR A 236 8.14 2.07 -15.81
C TYR A 236 8.92 3.39 -15.75
N LEU A 237 10.19 3.34 -15.34
CA LEU A 237 11.08 4.50 -15.26
C LEU A 237 11.63 4.92 -16.63
N LYS A 238 11.88 3.96 -17.52
CA LYS A 238 12.29 4.22 -18.90
C LYS A 238 11.21 4.96 -19.68
N GLU A 239 9.96 4.50 -19.61
CA GLU A 239 8.82 5.13 -20.28
C GLU A 239 8.61 6.59 -19.86
N ARG A 240 9.05 6.95 -18.65
CA ARG A 240 8.98 8.31 -18.10
C ARG A 240 10.26 9.12 -18.32
N ASN A 241 11.22 8.56 -19.06
CA ASN A 241 12.54 9.15 -19.30
C ASN A 241 13.22 9.61 -17.99
N SER A 242 13.20 8.76 -16.97
CA SER A 242 13.72 9.07 -15.63
C SER A 242 15.21 9.43 -15.69
N LYS A 243 15.53 10.65 -15.22
CA LYS A 243 16.91 11.12 -15.09
C LYS A 243 17.64 10.40 -13.98
N GLU A 244 16.94 10.14 -12.87
CA GLU A 244 17.45 9.47 -11.69
C GLU A 244 17.88 8.03 -12.01
N LEU A 245 17.11 7.31 -12.84
CA LEU A 245 17.52 5.98 -13.33
C LEU A 245 18.83 6.05 -14.13
N LYS A 246 18.93 7.02 -15.06
CA LYS A 246 20.16 7.22 -15.86
C LYS A 246 21.36 7.55 -14.98
N GLU A 247 21.21 8.51 -14.08
CA GLU A 247 22.28 8.99 -13.21
C GLU A 247 22.70 7.91 -12.20
N ARG A 248 21.74 7.25 -11.53
CA ARG A 248 22.02 6.22 -10.52
C ARG A 248 22.83 5.05 -11.07
N TYR A 249 22.57 4.68 -12.33
CA TYR A 249 23.20 3.53 -12.99
C TYR A 249 24.15 3.90 -14.13
N LYS A 250 24.52 5.18 -14.25
CA LYS A 250 25.46 5.70 -15.24
C LYS A 250 25.13 5.24 -16.68
N LEU A 251 23.85 5.28 -17.03
CA LEU A 251 23.36 4.86 -18.34
C LEU A 251 23.50 6.02 -19.35
N GLU A 252 24.10 5.74 -20.50
CA GLU A 252 24.27 6.71 -21.59
C GLU A 252 22.92 7.03 -22.26
N SER A 253 22.09 6.02 -22.50
CA SER A 253 20.72 6.15 -23.00
C SER A 253 19.74 5.24 -22.26
N LEU A 254 18.44 5.57 -22.32
CA LEU A 254 17.33 4.70 -21.90
C LEU A 254 16.71 3.94 -23.07
N ASP A 255 17.24 4.10 -24.29
CA ASP A 255 16.85 3.32 -25.49
C ASP A 255 17.38 1.87 -25.47
N LEU A 256 17.97 1.47 -24.35
CA LEU A 256 18.44 0.10 -24.08
C LEU A 256 17.26 -0.79 -23.70
N SER A 257 17.34 -2.08 -24.01
CA SER A 257 16.43 -3.08 -23.44
C SER A 257 16.57 -3.15 -21.91
N VAL A 258 15.55 -3.69 -21.24
CA VAL A 258 15.59 -3.90 -19.79
C VAL A 258 16.75 -4.82 -19.42
N GLU A 259 16.99 -5.86 -20.22
CA GLU A 259 18.08 -6.80 -20.08
C GLU A 259 19.45 -6.11 -20.14
N GLU A 260 19.69 -5.26 -21.14
CA GLU A 260 20.96 -4.50 -21.24
C GLU A 260 21.17 -3.56 -20.05
N ILE A 261 20.10 -2.94 -19.54
CA ILE A 261 20.18 -2.09 -18.34
C ILE A 261 20.56 -2.94 -17.12
N LEU A 262 19.93 -4.11 -16.94
CA LEU A 262 20.26 -5.02 -15.84
C LEU A 262 21.70 -5.50 -15.90
N GLU A 263 22.22 -5.81 -17.10
CA GLU A 263 23.63 -6.19 -17.30
C GLU A 263 24.58 -5.04 -16.96
N LYS A 264 24.28 -3.81 -17.40
CA LYS A 264 25.06 -2.62 -17.02
C LYS A 264 25.06 -2.40 -15.52
N ILE A 265 23.91 -2.59 -14.85
CA ILE A 265 23.82 -2.51 -13.39
C ILE A 265 24.66 -3.61 -12.73
N ALA A 266 24.62 -4.84 -13.26
CA ALA A 266 25.40 -5.96 -12.76
C ALA A 266 26.91 -5.64 -12.75
N VAL A 267 27.42 -5.14 -13.87
CA VAL A 267 28.83 -4.73 -14.01
C VAL A 267 29.14 -3.56 -13.09
N LEU A 268 28.33 -2.50 -13.11
CA LEU A 268 28.56 -1.28 -12.31
C LEU A 268 28.59 -1.57 -10.81
N ARG A 269 27.74 -2.48 -10.32
CA ARG A 269 27.58 -2.79 -8.89
C ARG A 269 28.39 -4.01 -8.44
N GLY A 270 29.16 -4.63 -9.33
CA GLY A 270 29.90 -5.86 -9.03
C GLY A 270 28.99 -7.04 -8.65
N CYS A 271 27.75 -7.05 -9.16
CA CYS A 271 26.85 -8.19 -9.03
C CYS A 271 27.18 -9.21 -10.11
N VAL A 272 28.33 -9.87 -9.99
CA VAL A 272 28.81 -10.90 -10.91
C VAL A 272 29.09 -12.20 -10.16
N ARG A 273 28.83 -13.32 -10.82
CA ARG A 273 29.12 -14.69 -10.39
C ARG A 273 30.50 -15.12 -10.89
N GLN A 274 30.87 -16.37 -10.62
CA GLN A 274 32.08 -16.97 -11.16
C GLN A 274 32.11 -16.86 -12.70
N LYS A 275 33.31 -16.68 -13.26
CA LYS A 275 33.54 -16.45 -14.70
C LYS A 275 32.99 -15.13 -15.26
N GLY A 276 32.60 -14.18 -14.40
CA GLY A 276 32.20 -12.83 -14.81
C GLY A 276 30.76 -12.69 -15.31
N LEU A 277 29.93 -13.72 -15.17
CA LEU A 277 28.52 -13.66 -15.57
C LEU A 277 27.69 -12.81 -14.60
N PRO A 278 26.71 -12.02 -15.07
CA PRO A 278 25.81 -11.25 -14.20
C PRO A 278 25.08 -12.12 -13.16
N ASP A 279 24.99 -11.60 -11.93
CA ASP A 279 24.15 -12.15 -10.86
C ASP A 279 22.82 -11.41 -10.78
N PHE A 280 21.88 -11.78 -11.66
CA PHE A 280 20.62 -11.05 -11.80
C PHE A 280 19.76 -11.03 -10.53
N GLU A 281 19.76 -12.08 -9.71
CA GLU A 281 19.03 -12.09 -8.43
C GLU A 281 19.51 -10.97 -7.49
N ARG A 282 20.82 -10.73 -7.43
CA ARG A 282 21.39 -9.62 -6.65
C ARG A 282 21.04 -8.27 -7.27
N VAL A 283 21.02 -8.18 -8.61
CA VAL A 283 20.63 -6.97 -9.32
C VAL A 283 19.17 -6.61 -9.05
N TYR A 284 18.24 -7.56 -9.16
CA TYR A 284 16.82 -7.32 -8.91
C TYR A 284 16.57 -6.79 -7.50
N LYS A 285 17.16 -7.44 -6.49
CA LYS A 285 17.11 -6.99 -5.09
C LYS A 285 17.69 -5.59 -4.91
N LEU A 286 18.80 -5.29 -5.58
CA LEU A 286 19.45 -3.98 -5.51
C LEU A 286 18.58 -2.88 -6.13
N VAL A 287 18.00 -3.13 -7.30
CA VAL A 287 17.12 -2.17 -8.01
C VAL A 287 15.89 -1.85 -7.17
N LEU A 288 15.23 -2.88 -6.63
CA LEU A 288 14.08 -2.71 -5.74
C LEU A 288 14.47 -1.96 -4.46
N LEU A 289 15.64 -2.25 -3.88
CA LEU A 289 16.13 -1.56 -2.69
C LEU A 289 16.41 -0.08 -2.95
N ASP A 290 17.08 0.25 -4.06
CA ASP A 290 17.35 1.62 -4.47
C ASP A 290 16.03 2.41 -4.65
N PHE A 291 15.04 1.81 -5.32
CA PHE A 291 13.70 2.38 -5.41
C PHE A 291 13.03 2.60 -4.07
N ARG A 292 13.04 1.59 -3.20
CA ARG A 292 12.41 1.66 -1.86
C ARG A 292 13.05 2.72 -0.97
N LYS A 293 14.32 3.07 -1.21
CA LYS A 293 15.05 4.16 -0.56
C LYS A 293 14.86 5.54 -1.20
N GLY A 294 14.20 5.62 -2.36
CA GLY A 294 14.03 6.88 -3.11
C GLY A 294 15.23 7.28 -3.97
N GLU A 295 16.22 6.39 -4.14
CA GLU A 295 17.44 6.65 -4.93
C GLU A 295 17.17 6.68 -6.44
N LEU A 296 16.00 6.19 -6.86
CA LEU A 296 15.49 6.28 -8.23
C LEU A 296 14.51 7.43 -8.43
N GLY A 297 14.49 8.39 -7.49
CA GLY A 297 13.62 9.55 -7.52
C GLY A 297 12.30 9.35 -6.78
N LYS A 298 11.50 10.42 -6.79
CA LYS A 298 10.16 10.45 -6.19
C LYS A 298 9.14 9.92 -7.19
N ILE A 299 8.51 8.80 -6.88
CA ILE A 299 7.72 8.03 -7.85
C ILE A 299 6.37 7.66 -7.23
N CYS A 300 5.30 7.86 -7.99
CA CYS A 300 4.00 7.27 -7.74
C CYS A 300 3.64 6.29 -8.84
N PHE A 301 3.01 5.17 -8.49
CA PHE A 301 2.36 4.26 -9.41
C PHE A 301 0.89 4.64 -9.61
N GLY A 302 0.52 4.79 -10.89
CA GLY A 302 -0.82 5.22 -11.29
C GLY A 302 -1.13 6.69 -10.99
N VAL A 303 -2.26 7.13 -11.54
CA VAL A 303 -2.90 8.42 -11.26
C VAL A 303 -4.34 8.14 -10.78
N PRO A 304 -5.04 9.10 -10.19
CA PRO A 304 -6.43 8.90 -9.82
C PRO A 304 -7.28 8.45 -11.02
N PRO A 305 -8.27 7.56 -10.80
CA PRO A 305 -9.22 7.23 -11.86
C PRO A 305 -9.96 8.50 -12.29
N LYS A 306 -10.28 8.58 -13.58
CA LYS A 306 -11.16 9.64 -14.07
C LYS A 306 -12.55 9.41 -13.48
N ASP A 307 -13.31 10.48 -13.25
CA ASP A 307 -14.60 10.46 -12.53
C ASP A 307 -15.70 9.54 -13.15
N ASN A 308 -15.40 8.77 -14.22
CA ASN A 308 -16.31 7.89 -14.96
C ASN A 308 -15.87 6.40 -15.07
N ASP A 309 -14.84 5.94 -14.33
CA ASP A 309 -14.40 4.52 -14.35
C ASP A 309 -14.75 3.74 -13.06
#